data_AF-A0A7Y3XAZ1-F1
#
_entry.id   AF-A0A7Y3XAZ1-F1
#
_cell.length_a   1.000
_cell.length_b   1.000
_cell.length_c   1.000
_cell.angle_alpha   90.00
_cell.angle_beta   90.00
_cell.angle_gamma   90.00
#
_symmetry.space_group_name_H-M   'P 1'
#
loop_
_entity.id
_entity.type
_entity.pdbx_description
1 polymer ?
#
loop_
_entity_poly.entity_id
_entity_poly.type
_entity_poly.pdbx_seq_one_letter_code
_entity_poly.pdbx_strand_id
1 'polypeptide(L)' 'MGGGIYNSYFAEDGTYEDASGGGNYEITEDGVCYPDTDYGCYAAEINGNQLEWFKDGESVGTGMIEEGNTLQ' A
#
# COMPACT_ATOMS: atom_id res chain seq x y z
N MET A 1 14.94 -15.16 -3.45
CA MET A 1 15.13 -14.99 -1.98
C MET A 1 14.25 -13.84 -1.55
N GLY A 2 13.21 -14.13 -0.77
CA GLY A 2 12.56 -13.17 0.13
C GLY A 2 11.83 -11.99 -0.49
N GLY A 3 10.79 -12.22 -1.31
CA GLY A 3 9.69 -11.27 -1.39
C GLY A 3 8.93 -11.36 -0.07
N GLY A 4 9.41 -10.65 0.96
CA GLY A 4 8.67 -10.50 2.20
C GLY A 4 7.33 -9.89 1.82
N ILE A 5 6.24 -10.63 1.99
CA ILE A 5 4.91 -10.08 1.85
C ILE A 5 4.78 -9.09 3.02
N TYR A 6 5.13 -7.83 2.76
CA TYR A 6 4.84 -6.73 3.68
C TYR A 6 3.34 -6.56 3.61
N ASN A 7 2.60 -7.27 4.45
CA ASN A 7 1.17 -7.04 4.59
C ASN A 7 1.00 -5.63 5.17
N SER A 8 0.90 -4.66 4.28
CA SER A 8 0.55 -3.29 4.61
C SER A 8 -0.97 -3.19 4.61
N TYR A 9 -1.50 -2.64 5.69
CA TYR A 9 -2.92 -2.37 5.86
C TYR A 9 -3.17 -0.95 5.40
N PHE A 10 -4.11 -0.77 4.47
CA PHE A 10 -4.41 0.52 3.87
C PHE A 10 -5.79 0.98 4.31
N ALA A 11 -5.86 2.06 5.09
CA ALA A 11 -7.09 2.63 5.62
C ALA A 11 -7.63 3.74 4.71
N GLU A 12 -8.96 3.81 4.56
CA GLU A 12 -9.65 4.80 3.73
C GLU A 12 -9.38 6.28 4.10
N ASP A 13 -8.85 6.54 5.29
CA ASP A 13 -8.38 7.87 5.72
C ASP A 13 -7.07 8.30 5.02
N GLY A 14 -6.49 7.44 4.18
CA GLY A 14 -5.21 7.70 3.52
C GLY A 14 -4.02 7.43 4.43
N THR A 15 -4.16 6.48 5.38
CA THR A 15 -3.08 6.01 6.25
C THR A 15 -2.83 4.52 6.06
N TYR A 16 -1.57 4.12 5.96
CA TYR A 16 -1.18 2.72 5.88
C TYR A 16 -0.40 2.33 7.13
N GLU A 17 -0.49 1.07 7.54
CA GLU A 17 0.26 0.49 8.65
C GLU A 17 0.95 -0.80 8.17
N ASP A 18 2.25 -0.90 8.40
CA ASP A 18 3.03 -2.11 8.14
C ASP A 18 3.87 -2.52 9.36
N ALA A 19 4.59 -3.64 9.24
CA ALA A 19 5.43 -4.17 10.34
C ALA A 19 6.53 -3.20 10.81
N SER A 20 6.88 -2.21 9.97
CA SER A 20 7.90 -1.19 10.21
C SER A 20 7.32 0.11 10.77
N GLY A 21 5.99 0.25 10.83
CA GLY A 21 5.26 1.45 11.23
C GLY A 21 4.20 1.85 10.22
N GLY A 22 3.48 2.94 10.50
CA GLY A 22 2.49 3.51 9.60
C GLY A 22 2.85 4.89 9.08
N GLY A 23 2.17 5.30 8.01
CA GLY A 23 2.35 6.58 7.35
C GLY A 23 1.16 6.96 6.49
N ASN A 24 1.26 8.07 5.76
CA ASN A 24 0.21 8.49 4.83
C ASN A 24 0.46 7.93 3.43
N TYR A 25 -0.63 7.56 2.78
CA TYR A 25 -0.66 7.13 1.38
C TYR A 25 -1.87 7.75 0.68
N GLU A 26 -1.76 7.90 -0.64
CA GLU A 26 -2.82 8.38 -1.49
C GLU A 26 -2.96 7.45 -2.69
N ILE A 27 -4.18 6.94 -2.95
CA ILE A 27 -4.47 6.19 -4.17
C ILE A 27 -4.96 7.18 -5.21
N THR A 28 -4.20 7.34 -6.28
CA THR A 28 -4.55 8.13 -7.45
C THR A 28 -4.80 7.21 -8.66
N GLU A 29 -5.22 7.80 -9.77
CA GLU A 29 -5.33 7.09 -11.06
C GLU A 29 -3.98 6.58 -11.59
N ASP A 30 -2.86 7.13 -11.12
CA ASP A 30 -1.50 6.66 -11.43
C ASP A 30 -1.03 5.51 -10.50
N GLY A 31 -1.69 5.27 -9.36
CA GLY A 31 -1.37 4.20 -8.42
C GLY A 31 -1.30 4.66 -6.95
N VAL A 32 -0.38 4.11 -6.16
CA VAL A 32 -0.20 4.44 -4.73
C VAL A 32 0.96 5.41 -4.56
N CYS A 33 0.66 6.59 -4.05
CA CYS A 33 1.63 7.64 -3.74
C CYS A 33 1.87 7.75 -2.24
N TYR A 34 3.13 7.90 -1.83
CA TYR A 34 3.52 8.08 -0.44
C TYR A 34 4.09 9.50 -0.25
N PRO A 35 3.24 10.54 -0.09
CA PRO A 35 3.65 11.95 -0.13
C PRO A 35 4.62 12.34 0.97
N ASP A 36 4.52 11.70 2.14
CA ASP A 36 5.36 11.96 3.31
C ASP A 36 6.68 11.17 3.29
N THR A 37 6.99 10.51 2.18
CA THR A 37 8.19 9.67 2.04
C THR A 37 8.94 9.97 0.74
N ASP A 38 10.24 9.66 0.73
CA ASP A 38 11.04 9.63 -0.50
C ASP A 38 10.71 8.45 -1.43
N TYR A 39 9.70 7.63 -1.10
CA TYR A 39 9.32 6.48 -1.92
C TYR A 39 8.64 6.91 -3.24
N GLY A 40 7.93 8.04 -3.26
CA GLY A 40 7.23 8.54 -4.44
C GLY A 40 5.94 7.77 -4.77
N CYS A 41 5.55 7.76 -6.05
CA CYS A 41 4.37 7.06 -6.54
C CYS A 41 4.75 5.73 -7.22
N TYR A 42 4.01 4.68 -6.89
CA TYR A 42 4.12 3.35 -7.46
C TYR A 42 2.85 3.03 -8.23
N ALA A 43 2.98 2.40 -9.39
CA ALA A 43 1.81 1.86 -10.07
C ALA A 43 1.16 0.82 -9.16
N ALA A 44 -0.16 0.84 -9.01
CA ALA A 44 -0.85 -0.13 -8.17
C ALA A 44 -2.11 -0.66 -8.82
N GLU A 45 -2.36 -1.95 -8.66
CA GLU A 45 -3.56 -2.63 -9.11
C GLU A 45 -4.38 -3.08 -7.88
N ILE A 46 -5.67 -2.73 -7.89
CA ILE A 46 -6.61 -3.15 -6.86
C ILE A 46 -7.42 -4.32 -7.40
N ASN A 47 -7.30 -5.47 -6.74
CA ASN A 47 -8.08 -6.67 -7.00
C ASN A 47 -8.96 -6.98 -5.79
N GLY A 48 -10.17 -6.40 -5.77
CA GLY A 48 -11.09 -6.50 -4.64
C GLY A 48 -10.52 -5.77 -3.42
N ASN A 49 -10.18 -6.53 -2.37
CA ASN A 49 -9.59 -6.02 -1.13
C ASN A 49 -8.06 -6.17 -1.09
N GLN A 50 -7.43 -6.59 -2.19
CA GLN A 50 -5.98 -6.69 -2.29
C GLN A 50 -5.43 -5.56 -3.15
N LEU A 51 -4.43 -4.86 -2.64
CA LEU A 51 -3.64 -3.86 -3.34
C LEU A 51 -2.30 -4.49 -3.71
N GLU A 52 -1.90 -4.45 -4.96
CA GLU A 52 -0.56 -4.84 -5.40
C GLU A 52 0.13 -3.63 -6.02
N TRP A 53 1.37 -3.33 -5.63
CA TRP A 53 2.13 -2.22 -6.21
C TRP A 53 3.38 -2.69 -6.93
N PHE A 54 3.62 -2.03 -8.05
CA PHE A 54 4.62 -2.35 -9.04
C PHE A 54 5.64 -1.23 -9.13
N LYS A 55 6.92 -1.61 -9.17
CA LYS A 55 8.03 -0.71 -9.46
C LYS A 55 8.72 -1.20 -10.72
N ASP A 56 8.91 -0.32 -11.70
CA ASP A 56 9.55 -0.65 -12.99
C ASP A 56 8.89 -1.85 -13.72
N GLY A 57 7.59 -2.09 -13.48
CA GLY A 57 6.83 -3.19 -14.06
C GLY A 57 6.93 -4.54 -13.32
N GLU A 58 7.65 -4.59 -12.20
CA GLU A 58 7.69 -5.77 -11.32
C GLU A 58 6.87 -5.52 -10.05
N SER A 59 6.07 -6.51 -9.62
CA SER A 59 5.39 -6.48 -8.31
C SER A 59 6.45 -6.50 -7.22
N VAL A 60 6.48 -5.44 -6.42
CA VAL A 60 7.43 -5.30 -5.31
C VAL A 60 6.76 -5.45 -3.94
N GLY A 61 5.44 -5.50 -3.90
CA GLY A 61 4.69 -5.71 -2.67
C GLY A 61 3.19 -5.80 -2.90
N THR A 62 2.53 -6.42 -1.93
CA THR A 62 1.07 -6.53 -1.86
C THR A 62 0.61 -6.14 -0.46
N GLY A 63 -0.59 -5.60 -0.36
CA GLY A 63 -1.25 -5.33 0.91
C GLY A 63 -2.75 -5.54 0.80
N MET A 64 -3.43 -5.39 1.93
CA MET A 64 -4.88 -5.54 2.02
C MET A 64 -5.52 -4.21 2.34
N ILE A 65 -6.55 -3.88 1.57
CA ILE A 65 -7.48 -2.80 1.83
C ILE A 65 -8.59 -3.41 2.69
N GLU A 66 -8.47 -3.21 3.99
CA GLU A 66 -9.52 -3.56 4.95
C GLU A 66 -10.39 -2.31 5.15
N GLU A 67 -11.64 -2.37 4.70
CA GLU A 67 -12.65 -1.34 5.00
C GLU A 67 -12.96 -1.40 6.51
N GLY A 68 -12.40 -0.46 7.27
CA GLY A 68 -12.78 -0.22 8.66
C GLY A 68 -11.70 -0.52 9.68
N ASN A 69 -11.28 0.54 10.38
CA ASN A 69 -10.68 0.59 11.71
C ASN A 69 -10.48 -0.78 12.40
N THR A 70 -9.31 -1.41 12.21
CA THR A 70 -8.96 -2.69 12.84
C THR A 70 -8.62 -2.59 14.34
N LEU A 71 -8.97 -1.47 14.99
CA LEU A 71 -8.87 -1.26 16.45
C LEU A 71 -10.21 -1.44 17.21
N GLN A 72 -11.11 -2.33 16.78
CA GLN A 72 -12.28 -2.73 17.59
C GLN A 72 -12.13 -4.08 18.29
#